data_AF-A0A091PA95-F1
#
_entry.id   AF-A0A091PA95-F1
#
_cell.length_a   1.000
_cell.length_b   1.000
_cell.length_c   1.000
_cell.angle_alpha   90.00
_cell.angle_beta   90.00
_cell.angle_gamma   90.00
#
_symmetry.space_group_name_H-M   'P 1'
#
loop_
_entity.id
_entity.type
_entity.pdbx_description
1 polymer ?
#
loop_
_entity_poly.entity_id
_entity_poly.type
_entity_poly.pdbx_seq_one_letter_code
_entity_poly.pdbx_strand_id
1 'polypeptide(L)'
;LQQEKAEWENLNKLLMRRGLKPVSLAAPQSCRNISDMIVLDSQSSLGIRLALKTLVEDTDRQQKMMQGLMEANRHLRDEIQQERGWASRQEQRANDLENVVKNIKSKIRQLEDETIAKVCQQQNQVKELQKDQQISQAKYQQQQEKLQEQEEIIARLQKELCKVGMEEQRRVAAQNKMFCQFCKRAPKSLLDQQFLCLIDYYESQISQMKKELRQYKKDEDQVQREVKSKEEFLNLDATPNYRALLTSFQKQLIETKARNEQLLLENINLKKDLEIRPTAQELKLYKHQVKKLEKTLKKTVQSRSAAGSLPAILTVVERDFIIKCHTYLSNNTCYLVLKVLSHIDSILRSPRAPPLIYRRSKGPVQNYIKENGQECGFEHLPLTIEMWADQLMALKDLHRSLRKLSLELVPCHTADPPDNRESIRVEDLQFIVDAILEEIENKEKNSQTPSLPTLFAIVSHFQKLFDVNSLNGVYPRMNEVYTKLGEMTNAMRNLHELLELDSSAPPTVVVDTVGKLCDIINENMTEQVQQLLGTQDIHSIINKLEEHECFFPPFQALIQDLLCLLEISNLDDILPTVQNLK
;
A
#
# COMPACT_ATOMS: atom_id res chain seq x y z
N LEU A 1 -38.61 98.29 -25.41
CA LEU A 1 -39.30 97.83 -26.65
C LEU A 1 -38.43 96.96 -27.55
N GLN A 2 -37.26 97.39 -28.05
CA GLN A 2 -36.42 96.53 -28.93
C GLN A 2 -35.90 95.25 -28.23
N GLN A 3 -35.44 95.37 -26.98
CA GLN A 3 -34.98 94.23 -26.18
C GLN A 3 -36.09 93.22 -25.88
N GLU A 4 -37.29 93.71 -25.55
CA GLU A 4 -38.47 92.88 -25.30
C GLU A 4 -38.93 92.12 -26.56
N LYS A 5 -38.85 92.74 -27.75
CA LYS A 5 -39.10 92.06 -29.02
C LYS A 5 -38.11 90.92 -29.27
N ALA A 6 -36.81 91.13 -29.02
CA ALA A 6 -35.79 90.10 -29.19
C ALA A 6 -35.99 88.91 -28.22
N GLU A 7 -36.41 89.17 -26.99
CA GLU A 7 -36.70 88.12 -26.01
C GLU A 7 -37.96 87.32 -26.37
N TRP A 8 -39.01 87.97 -26.86
CA TRP A 8 -40.19 87.29 -27.40
C TRP A 8 -39.88 86.50 -28.68
N GLU A 9 -39.00 86.99 -29.56
CA GLU A 9 -38.53 86.23 -30.71
C GLU A 9 -37.78 84.95 -30.31
N ASN A 10 -36.94 85.02 -29.28
CA ASN A 10 -36.24 83.84 -28.76
C ASN A 10 -37.20 82.83 -28.12
N LEU A 11 -38.21 83.30 -27.38
CA LEU A 11 -39.26 82.41 -26.86
C LEU A 11 -40.13 81.82 -27.95
N ASN A 12 -40.49 82.60 -28.98
CA ASN A 12 -41.25 82.11 -30.11
C ASN A 12 -40.48 81.04 -30.89
N LYS A 13 -39.15 81.14 -31.03
CA LYS A 13 -38.32 80.06 -31.59
C LYS A 13 -38.43 78.78 -30.76
N LEU A 14 -38.47 78.89 -29.43
CA LEU A 14 -38.58 77.75 -28.53
C LEU A 14 -39.98 77.12 -28.57
N LEU A 15 -41.03 77.95 -28.60
CA LEU A 15 -42.43 77.54 -28.75
C LEU A 15 -42.67 76.85 -30.11
N MET A 16 -42.12 77.39 -31.20
CA MET A 16 -42.26 76.83 -32.54
C MET A 16 -41.55 75.47 -32.68
N ARG A 17 -40.40 75.27 -32.01
CA ARG A 17 -39.75 73.94 -31.94
C ARG A 17 -40.63 72.88 -31.26
N ARG A 18 -41.61 73.32 -30.48
CA ARG A 18 -42.61 72.49 -29.77
C ARG A 18 -43.97 72.45 -30.48
N GLY A 19 -44.08 73.05 -31.68
CA GLY A 19 -45.33 73.10 -32.45
C GLY A 19 -46.38 74.09 -31.92
N LEU A 20 -46.00 74.98 -31.01
CA LEU A 20 -46.88 76.01 -30.45
C LEU A 20 -46.83 77.29 -31.31
N LYS A 21 -47.96 78.02 -31.38
CA LYS A 21 -48.06 79.25 -32.17
C LYS A 21 -47.25 80.40 -31.54
N PRO A 22 -46.61 81.27 -32.35
CA PRO A 22 -45.80 82.37 -31.84
C PRO A 22 -46.69 83.52 -31.32
N VAL A 23 -46.22 84.20 -30.28
CA VAL A 23 -46.87 85.39 -29.70
C VAL A 23 -46.41 86.63 -30.46
N SER A 24 -47.34 87.39 -31.03
CA SER A 24 -47.06 88.63 -31.77
C SER A 24 -47.30 89.87 -30.89
N LEU A 25 -46.38 90.84 -30.97
CA LEU A 25 -46.52 92.13 -30.29
C LEU A 25 -47.19 93.14 -31.24
N ALA A 26 -48.39 93.61 -30.90
CA ALA A 26 -49.11 94.61 -31.69
C ALA A 26 -48.52 96.02 -31.52
N ALA A 27 -48.46 96.81 -32.60
CA ALA A 27 -48.01 98.20 -32.55
C ALA A 27 -49.14 99.13 -32.07
N PRO A 28 -48.87 100.16 -31.23
CA PRO A 28 -49.91 100.99 -30.59
C PRO A 28 -50.87 101.73 -31.53
N GLN A 29 -50.52 101.88 -32.82
CA GLN A 29 -51.24 102.73 -33.78
C GLN A 29 -52.09 101.96 -34.82
N SER A 30 -52.23 100.63 -34.70
CA SER A 30 -52.83 99.76 -35.75
C SER A 30 -54.03 98.92 -35.31
N CYS A 31 -54.72 99.27 -34.21
CA CYS A 31 -55.69 98.35 -33.59
C CYS A 31 -57.13 98.91 -33.61
N ARG A 32 -58.01 98.36 -34.46
CA ARG A 32 -59.48 98.67 -34.45
C ARG A 32 -60.34 97.61 -33.71
N ASN A 33 -59.81 96.41 -33.45
CA ASN A 33 -60.52 95.34 -32.74
C ASN A 33 -59.73 94.94 -31.49
N ILE A 34 -60.28 95.22 -30.29
CA ILE A 34 -59.66 94.97 -28.99
C ILE A 34 -60.06 93.57 -28.44
N SER A 35 -61.04 92.90 -29.04
CA SER A 35 -61.63 91.65 -28.53
C SER A 35 -60.65 90.46 -28.48
N ASP A 36 -59.64 90.45 -29.35
CA ASP A 36 -58.70 89.33 -29.51
C ASP A 36 -57.28 89.67 -29.01
N MET A 37 -57.09 90.82 -28.34
CA MET A 37 -55.79 91.32 -27.90
C MET A 37 -55.74 91.55 -26.40
N ILE A 38 -54.71 91.01 -25.75
CA ILE A 38 -54.46 91.19 -24.32
C ILE A 38 -53.46 92.34 -24.14
N VAL A 39 -53.89 93.42 -23.47
CA VAL A 39 -53.01 94.54 -23.11
C VAL A 39 -52.36 94.23 -21.77
N LEU A 40 -51.03 94.19 -21.75
CA LEU A 40 -50.24 93.91 -20.56
C LEU A 40 -49.37 95.12 -20.24
N ASP A 41 -49.23 95.45 -18.96
CA ASP A 41 -48.20 96.37 -18.50
C ASP A 41 -46.82 95.69 -18.57
N SER A 42 -45.76 96.50 -18.55
CA SER A 42 -44.39 96.00 -18.76
C SER A 42 -43.96 94.97 -17.72
N GLN A 43 -44.50 95.03 -16.49
CA GLN A 43 -44.17 94.10 -15.42
C GLN A 43 -44.90 92.77 -15.62
N SER A 44 -46.17 92.78 -15.99
CA SER A 44 -46.93 91.56 -16.30
C SER A 44 -46.41 90.84 -17.55
N SER A 45 -46.00 91.57 -18.59
CA SER A 45 -45.35 91.00 -19.78
C SER A 45 -44.04 90.27 -19.42
N LEU A 46 -43.21 90.88 -18.57
CA LEU A 46 -41.98 90.26 -18.09
C LEU A 46 -42.26 89.00 -17.26
N GLY A 47 -43.24 89.06 -16.35
CA GLY A 47 -43.65 87.92 -15.53
C GLY A 47 -44.15 86.73 -16.37
N ILE A 48 -45.00 86.98 -17.36
CA ILE A 48 -45.52 85.93 -18.27
C ILE A 48 -44.40 85.34 -19.11
N ARG A 49 -43.48 86.16 -19.64
CA ARG A 49 -42.32 85.70 -20.41
C ARG A 49 -41.39 84.82 -19.59
N LEU A 50 -41.10 85.20 -18.34
CA LEU A 50 -40.31 84.36 -17.43
C LEU A 50 -41.03 83.05 -17.11
N ALA A 51 -42.33 83.10 -16.81
CA ALA A 51 -43.12 81.90 -16.54
C ALA A 51 -43.16 80.93 -17.74
N LEU A 52 -43.39 81.45 -18.95
CA LEU A 52 -43.36 80.65 -20.18
C LEU A 52 -41.97 80.07 -20.46
N LYS A 53 -40.92 80.87 -20.26
CA LYS A 53 -39.53 80.39 -20.41
C LYS A 53 -39.25 79.20 -19.48
N THR A 54 -39.55 79.37 -18.19
CA THR A 54 -39.31 78.32 -17.19
C THR A 54 -40.17 77.09 -17.45
N LEU A 55 -41.43 77.24 -17.87
CA LEU A 55 -42.31 76.11 -18.17
C LEU A 55 -41.82 75.30 -19.39
N VAL A 56 -41.33 75.97 -20.43
CA VAL A 56 -40.79 75.27 -21.61
C VAL A 56 -39.45 74.60 -21.26
N GLU A 57 -38.58 75.25 -20.50
CA GLU A 57 -37.34 74.64 -20.00
C GLU A 57 -37.61 73.43 -19.09
N ASP A 58 -38.64 73.48 -18.24
CA ASP A 58 -39.04 72.35 -17.40
C ASP A 58 -39.63 71.20 -18.24
N THR A 59 -40.47 71.51 -19.23
CA THR A 59 -40.98 70.51 -20.18
C THR A 59 -39.85 69.82 -20.95
N ASP A 60 -38.83 70.56 -21.37
CA ASP A 60 -37.63 70.03 -22.02
C ASP A 60 -36.87 69.09 -21.07
N ARG A 61 -36.74 69.46 -19.80
CA ARG A 61 -36.09 68.64 -18.78
C ARG A 61 -36.88 67.36 -18.49
N GLN A 62 -38.20 67.44 -18.38
CA GLN A 62 -39.10 66.30 -18.21
C GLN A 62 -39.04 65.35 -19.40
N GLN A 63 -39.03 65.87 -20.64
CA GLN A 63 -38.92 65.01 -21.82
C GLN A 63 -37.57 64.27 -21.88
N LYS A 64 -36.46 64.95 -21.56
CA LYS A 64 -35.15 64.30 -21.48
C LYS A 64 -35.13 63.21 -20.41
N MET A 65 -35.71 63.47 -19.25
CA MET A 65 -35.85 62.48 -18.18
C MET A 65 -36.69 61.28 -18.63
N MET A 66 -37.81 61.52 -19.31
CA MET A 66 -38.67 60.47 -19.85
C MET A 66 -37.94 59.63 -20.91
N GLN A 67 -37.17 60.24 -21.80
CA GLN A 67 -36.31 59.50 -22.74
C GLN A 67 -35.27 58.64 -22.02
N GLY A 68 -34.55 59.21 -21.05
CA GLY A 68 -33.59 58.45 -20.26
C GLY A 68 -34.22 57.30 -19.49
N LEU A 69 -35.42 57.49 -18.94
CA LEU A 69 -36.19 56.42 -18.27
C LEU A 69 -36.64 55.34 -19.26
N MET A 70 -37.07 55.69 -20.47
CA MET A 70 -37.44 54.72 -21.50
C MET A 70 -36.23 53.89 -21.95
N GLU A 71 -35.08 54.53 -22.16
CA GLU A 71 -33.82 53.87 -22.50
C GLU A 71 -33.37 52.93 -21.38
N ALA A 72 -33.37 53.41 -20.14
CA ALA A 72 -33.05 52.59 -18.97
C ALA A 72 -34.02 51.40 -18.82
N ASN A 73 -35.32 51.60 -19.02
CA ASN A 73 -36.31 50.53 -18.96
C ASN A 73 -36.09 49.48 -20.06
N ARG A 74 -35.69 49.92 -21.27
CA ARG A 74 -35.34 49.00 -22.36
C ARG A 74 -34.10 48.17 -22.00
N HIS A 75 -33.04 48.80 -21.50
CA HIS A 75 -31.85 48.10 -21.05
C HIS A 75 -32.17 47.08 -19.93
N LEU A 76 -32.98 47.47 -18.94
CA LEU A 76 -33.42 46.55 -17.89
C LEU A 76 -34.23 45.36 -18.42
N ARG A 77 -35.06 45.54 -19.46
CA ARG A 77 -35.76 44.41 -20.10
C ARG A 77 -34.80 43.47 -20.80
N ASP A 78 -33.82 44.01 -21.51
CA ASP A 78 -32.81 43.21 -22.22
C ASP A 78 -31.97 42.41 -21.20
N GLU A 79 -31.56 43.02 -20.08
CA GLU A 79 -30.88 42.33 -18.97
C GLU A 79 -31.75 41.23 -18.36
N ILE A 80 -33.03 41.50 -18.03
CA ILE A 80 -33.95 40.48 -17.50
C ILE A 80 -34.11 39.32 -18.47
N GLN A 81 -34.18 39.59 -19.78
CA GLN A 81 -34.30 38.55 -20.79
C GLN A 81 -33.02 37.71 -20.90
N GLN A 82 -31.85 38.36 -20.80
CA GLN A 82 -30.57 37.68 -20.77
C GLN A 82 -30.45 36.78 -19.54
N GLU A 83 -30.76 37.31 -18.35
CA GLU A 83 -30.76 36.58 -17.08
C GLU A 83 -31.73 35.40 -17.08
N ARG A 84 -32.93 35.55 -17.63
CA ARG A 84 -33.85 34.41 -17.84
C ARG A 84 -33.25 33.34 -18.73
N GLY A 85 -32.54 33.73 -19.79
CA GLY A 85 -31.81 32.80 -20.65
C GLY A 85 -30.67 32.10 -19.91
N TRP A 86 -29.94 32.80 -19.03
CA TRP A 86 -28.92 32.20 -18.17
C TRP A 86 -29.52 31.21 -17.17
N ALA A 87 -30.60 31.60 -16.49
CA ALA A 87 -31.30 30.75 -15.52
C ALA A 87 -31.83 29.46 -16.18
N SER A 88 -32.47 29.56 -17.35
CA SER A 88 -32.98 28.39 -18.08
C SER A 88 -31.87 27.42 -18.50
N ARG A 89 -30.70 27.93 -18.93
CA ARG A 89 -29.53 27.08 -19.22
C ARG A 89 -29.01 26.40 -17.97
N GLN A 90 -29.00 27.10 -16.84
CA GLN A 90 -28.52 26.55 -15.57
C GLN A 90 -29.48 25.49 -15.01
N GLU A 91 -30.79 25.70 -15.15
CA GLU A 91 -31.83 24.71 -14.80
C GLU A 91 -31.69 23.45 -15.66
N GLN A 92 -31.50 23.60 -16.98
CA GLN A 92 -31.26 22.45 -17.85
C GLN A 92 -30.03 21.65 -17.42
N ARG A 93 -28.92 22.32 -17.11
CA ARG A 93 -27.71 21.67 -16.59
C ARG A 93 -27.98 20.94 -15.26
N ALA A 94 -28.76 21.53 -14.36
CA ALA A 94 -29.14 20.89 -13.10
C ALA A 94 -29.96 19.61 -13.34
N ASN A 95 -30.92 19.65 -14.27
CA ASN A 95 -31.74 18.48 -14.65
C ASN A 95 -30.89 17.38 -15.30
N ASP A 96 -29.94 17.75 -16.17
CA ASP A 96 -29.02 16.80 -16.80
C ASP A 96 -28.13 16.12 -15.73
N LEU A 97 -27.61 16.89 -14.77
CA LEU A 97 -26.86 16.36 -13.64
C LEU A 97 -27.70 15.46 -12.74
N GLU A 98 -28.96 15.81 -12.48
CA GLU A 98 -29.88 14.97 -11.71
C GLU A 98 -30.10 13.61 -12.40
N ASN A 99 -30.28 13.61 -13.72
CA ASN A 99 -30.41 12.39 -14.51
C ASN A 99 -29.14 11.52 -14.45
N VAL A 100 -27.95 12.14 -14.53
CA VAL A 100 -26.67 11.44 -14.37
C VAL A 100 -26.57 10.83 -12.96
N VAL A 101 -26.91 11.57 -11.92
CA VAL A 101 -26.91 11.07 -10.53
C VAL A 101 -27.89 9.91 -10.37
N LYS A 102 -29.09 9.98 -10.97
CA LYS A 102 -30.07 8.90 -10.94
C LYS A 102 -29.54 7.63 -11.62
N ASN A 103 -28.84 7.76 -12.74
CA ASN A 103 -28.21 6.64 -13.45
C ASN A 103 -27.02 6.05 -12.68
N ILE A 104 -26.21 6.89 -12.03
CA ILE A 104 -25.12 6.40 -11.17
C ILE A 104 -25.70 5.66 -9.96
N LYS A 105 -26.75 6.18 -9.32
CA LYS A 105 -27.43 5.51 -8.21
C LYS A 105 -27.99 4.16 -8.59
N SER A 106 -28.63 4.03 -9.77
CA SER A 106 -29.11 2.72 -10.23
C SER A 106 -27.97 1.76 -10.52
N LYS A 107 -26.85 2.25 -11.08
CA LYS A 107 -25.67 1.40 -11.32
C LYS A 107 -25.00 0.93 -10.04
N ILE A 108 -24.90 1.79 -9.03
CA ILE A 108 -24.38 1.43 -7.70
C ILE A 108 -25.23 0.32 -7.09
N ARG A 109 -26.57 0.47 -7.06
CA ARG A 109 -27.48 -0.57 -6.56
C ARG A 109 -27.29 -1.91 -7.28
N GLN A 110 -27.17 -1.88 -8.61
CA GLN A 110 -26.91 -3.09 -9.38
C GLN A 110 -25.59 -3.77 -8.97
N LEU A 111 -24.52 -2.99 -8.78
CA LEU A 111 -23.22 -3.53 -8.37
C LEU A 111 -23.23 -4.06 -6.93
N GLU A 112 -23.96 -3.40 -6.03
CA GLU A 112 -24.21 -3.88 -4.67
C GLU A 112 -24.95 -5.22 -4.70
N ASP A 113 -26.05 -5.32 -5.47
CA ASP A 113 -26.83 -6.56 -5.62
C ASP A 113 -25.98 -7.69 -6.22
N GLU A 114 -25.18 -7.42 -7.25
CA GLU A 114 -24.25 -8.39 -7.84
C GLU A 114 -23.20 -8.86 -6.84
N THR A 115 -22.71 -7.95 -5.98
CA THR A 115 -21.71 -8.28 -4.95
C THR A 115 -22.34 -9.13 -3.86
N ILE A 116 -23.54 -8.77 -3.39
CA ILE A 116 -24.31 -9.56 -2.42
C ILE A 116 -24.59 -10.96 -2.98
N ALA A 117 -25.00 -11.06 -4.25
CA ALA A 117 -25.24 -12.35 -4.90
C ALA A 117 -23.98 -13.23 -4.95
N LYS A 118 -22.82 -12.65 -5.28
CA LYS A 118 -21.53 -13.36 -5.27
C LYS A 118 -21.13 -13.82 -3.88
N VAL A 119 -21.29 -12.97 -2.86
CA VAL A 119 -21.00 -13.33 -1.46
C VAL A 119 -21.93 -14.46 -1.00
N CYS A 120 -23.22 -14.39 -1.30
CA CYS A 120 -24.17 -15.47 -1.02
C CYS A 120 -23.78 -16.78 -1.71
N GLN A 121 -23.35 -16.73 -2.97
CA GLN A 121 -22.88 -17.91 -3.71
C GLN A 121 -21.62 -18.50 -3.08
N GLN A 122 -20.63 -17.68 -2.74
CA GLN A 122 -19.40 -18.12 -2.07
C GLN A 122 -19.70 -18.72 -0.69
N GLN A 123 -20.59 -18.09 0.09
CA GLN A 123 -21.00 -18.60 1.39
C GLN A 123 -21.66 -19.98 1.27
N ASN A 124 -22.46 -20.20 0.24
CA ASN A 124 -23.05 -21.52 -0.02
C ASN A 124 -21.99 -22.56 -0.41
N GLN A 125 -21.01 -22.18 -1.24
CA GLN A 125 -19.88 -23.08 -1.57
C GLN A 125 -19.06 -23.45 -0.32
N VAL A 126 -18.77 -22.48 0.56
CA VAL A 126 -18.06 -22.74 1.82
C VAL A 126 -18.86 -23.68 2.71
N LYS A 127 -20.19 -23.51 2.81
CA LYS A 127 -21.05 -24.42 3.58
C LYS A 127 -21.01 -25.85 3.03
N GLU A 128 -21.04 -26.03 1.72
CA GLU A 128 -20.94 -27.37 1.11
C GLU A 128 -19.55 -27.99 1.35
N LEU A 129 -18.47 -27.21 1.20
CA LEU A 129 -17.11 -27.69 1.53
C LEU A 129 -16.96 -28.07 3.01
N GLN A 130 -17.60 -27.34 3.93
CA GLN A 130 -17.61 -27.70 5.35
C GLN A 130 -18.33 -29.03 5.60
N LYS A 131 -19.45 -29.30 4.91
CA LYS A 131 -20.13 -30.60 5.00
C LYS A 131 -19.25 -31.72 4.46
N ASP A 132 -18.60 -31.51 3.31
CA ASP A 132 -17.69 -32.50 2.72
C ASP A 132 -16.48 -32.78 3.63
N GLN A 133 -15.95 -31.75 4.29
CA GLN A 133 -14.90 -31.88 5.29
C GLN A 133 -15.37 -32.73 6.48
N GLN A 134 -16.56 -32.48 7.02
CA GLN A 134 -17.12 -33.28 8.12
C GLN A 134 -17.35 -34.74 7.71
N ILE A 135 -17.89 -34.99 6.52
CA ILE A 135 -18.09 -36.34 5.99
C ILE A 135 -16.75 -37.07 5.84
N SER A 136 -15.74 -36.38 5.32
CA SER A 136 -14.40 -36.94 5.13
C SER A 136 -13.71 -37.22 6.47
N GLN A 137 -13.88 -36.33 7.45
CA GLN A 137 -13.37 -36.52 8.81
C GLN A 137 -14.02 -37.72 9.51
N ALA A 138 -15.34 -37.88 9.38
CA ALA A 138 -16.05 -39.05 9.92
C ALA A 138 -15.57 -40.35 9.27
N LYS A 139 -15.35 -40.36 7.94
CA LYS A 139 -14.76 -41.52 7.24
C LYS A 139 -13.36 -41.86 7.73
N TYR A 140 -12.53 -40.84 7.97
CA TYR A 140 -11.18 -41.04 8.49
C TYR A 140 -11.21 -41.65 9.89
N GLN A 141 -12.05 -41.14 10.79
CA GLN A 141 -12.23 -41.70 12.14
C GLN A 141 -12.70 -43.16 12.08
N GLN A 142 -13.68 -43.47 11.23
CA GLN A 142 -14.14 -44.85 11.04
C GLN A 142 -13.04 -45.79 10.52
N GLN A 143 -12.17 -45.31 9.63
CA GLN A 143 -11.03 -46.10 9.16
C GLN A 143 -9.97 -46.30 10.25
N GLN A 144 -9.74 -45.29 11.08
CA GLN A 144 -8.83 -45.37 12.22
C GLN A 144 -9.30 -46.39 13.25
N GLU A 145 -10.59 -46.40 13.59
CA GLU A 145 -11.19 -47.42 14.48
C GLU A 145 -11.01 -48.83 13.90
N LYS A 146 -11.29 -49.03 12.61
CA LYS A 146 -11.07 -50.33 11.95
C LYS A 146 -9.61 -50.78 11.97
N LEU A 147 -8.67 -49.85 11.82
CA LEU A 147 -7.24 -50.15 11.93
C LEU A 147 -6.89 -50.62 13.34
N GLN A 148 -7.38 -49.93 14.37
CA GLN A 148 -7.17 -50.33 15.76
C GLN A 148 -7.76 -51.72 16.06
N GLU A 149 -8.97 -51.99 15.59
CA GLU A 149 -9.58 -53.33 15.71
C GLU A 149 -8.73 -54.42 15.05
N GLN A 150 -8.18 -54.14 13.86
CA GLN A 150 -7.29 -55.07 13.16
C GLN A 150 -5.98 -55.28 13.92
N GLU A 151 -5.37 -54.23 14.45
CA GLU A 151 -4.17 -54.32 15.29
C GLU A 151 -4.40 -55.18 16.55
N GLU A 152 -5.54 -55.03 17.20
CA GLU A 152 -5.93 -55.86 18.35
C GLU A 152 -6.15 -57.33 17.96
N ILE A 153 -6.76 -57.59 16.81
CA ILE A 153 -6.92 -58.96 16.28
C ILE A 153 -5.54 -59.56 16.00
N ILE A 154 -4.65 -58.83 15.35
CA ILE A 154 -3.29 -59.29 15.04
C ILE A 154 -2.53 -59.60 16.34
N ALA A 155 -2.59 -58.71 17.34
CA ALA A 155 -1.94 -58.93 18.63
C ALA A 155 -2.48 -60.18 19.35
N ARG A 156 -3.79 -60.42 19.31
CA ARG A 156 -4.42 -61.63 19.85
C ARG A 156 -3.94 -62.89 19.11
N LEU A 157 -3.93 -62.88 17.79
CA LEU A 157 -3.48 -64.01 16.97
C LEU A 157 -1.99 -64.30 17.18
N GLN A 158 -1.15 -63.27 17.27
CA GLN A 158 0.27 -63.43 17.59
C GLN A 158 0.47 -64.09 18.95
N LYS A 159 -0.30 -63.70 19.97
CA LYS A 159 -0.25 -64.31 21.30
C LYS A 159 -0.64 -65.79 21.27
N GLU A 160 -1.70 -66.15 20.54
CA GLU A 160 -2.11 -67.55 20.38
C GLU A 160 -1.07 -68.37 19.60
N LEU A 161 -0.50 -67.82 18.52
CA LEU A 161 0.61 -68.44 17.79
C LEU A 161 1.83 -68.71 18.69
N CYS A 162 2.19 -67.75 19.55
CA CYS A 162 3.27 -67.96 20.53
C CYS A 162 2.94 -69.08 21.51
N LYS A 163 1.71 -69.15 22.04
CA LYS A 163 1.30 -70.23 22.95
C LYS A 163 1.37 -71.60 22.27
N VAL A 164 0.77 -71.73 21.10
CA VAL A 164 0.78 -72.97 20.30
C VAL A 164 2.22 -73.36 19.94
N GLY A 165 3.06 -72.39 19.56
CA GLY A 165 4.48 -72.62 19.30
C GLY A 165 5.24 -73.15 20.51
N MET A 166 4.99 -72.61 21.71
CA MET A 166 5.60 -73.09 22.95
C MET A 166 5.12 -74.50 23.34
N GLU A 167 3.83 -74.79 23.16
CA GLU A 167 3.26 -76.14 23.39
C GLU A 167 3.83 -77.16 22.41
N GLU A 168 3.93 -76.81 21.13
CA GLU A 168 4.56 -77.61 20.09
C GLU A 168 6.01 -77.93 20.43
N GLN A 169 6.77 -76.90 20.82
CA GLN A 169 8.18 -77.05 21.17
C GLN A 169 8.37 -77.92 22.41
N ARG A 170 7.48 -77.83 23.42
CA ARG A 170 7.46 -78.76 24.56
C ARG A 170 7.15 -80.20 24.13
N ARG A 171 6.19 -80.39 23.23
CA ARG A 171 5.82 -81.72 22.72
C ARG A 171 6.98 -82.36 21.95
N VAL A 172 7.63 -81.60 21.07
CA VAL A 172 8.82 -82.04 20.32
C VAL A 172 9.97 -82.36 21.28
N ALA A 173 10.23 -81.52 22.29
CA ALA A 173 11.25 -81.77 23.29
C ALA A 173 10.97 -83.06 24.10
N ALA A 174 9.72 -83.32 24.47
CA ALA A 174 9.31 -84.55 25.15
C ALA A 174 9.49 -85.79 24.26
N GLN A 175 9.07 -85.72 23.00
CA GLN A 175 9.29 -86.80 22.02
C GLN A 175 10.79 -87.06 21.81
N ASN A 176 11.60 -86.03 21.60
CA ASN A 176 13.05 -86.17 21.44
C ASN A 176 13.70 -86.78 22.69
N LYS A 177 13.27 -86.38 23.89
CA LYS A 177 13.76 -86.97 25.15
C LYS A 177 13.44 -88.47 25.23
N MET A 178 12.21 -88.88 24.86
CA MET A 178 11.84 -90.30 24.80
C MET A 178 12.63 -91.04 23.71
N PHE A 179 12.76 -90.45 22.52
CA PHE A 179 13.53 -91.03 21.42
C PHE A 179 14.99 -91.27 21.84
N CYS A 180 15.64 -90.29 22.46
CA CYS A 180 16.99 -90.46 23.01
C CYS A 180 17.07 -91.55 24.09
N GLN A 181 16.03 -91.75 24.92
CA GLN A 181 15.99 -92.87 25.88
C GLN A 181 15.89 -94.22 25.17
N PHE A 182 15.15 -94.31 24.08
CA PHE A 182 15.09 -95.49 23.23
C PHE A 182 16.43 -95.77 22.54
N CYS A 183 17.06 -94.77 21.92
CA CYS A 183 18.36 -94.92 21.27
C CYS A 183 19.50 -95.27 22.24
N LYS A 184 19.39 -94.91 23.53
CA LYS A 184 20.36 -95.29 24.57
C LYS A 184 20.26 -96.75 25.02
N ARG A 185 19.21 -97.49 24.64
CA ARG A 185 19.17 -98.95 24.83
C ARG A 185 19.99 -99.61 23.73
N ALA A 186 21.02 -100.37 24.10
CA ALA A 186 21.75 -101.20 23.16
C ALA A 186 20.81 -102.25 22.54
N PRO A 187 20.92 -102.54 21.22
CA PRO A 187 20.09 -103.54 20.56
C PRO A 187 20.30 -104.89 21.22
N LYS A 188 19.22 -105.52 21.70
CA LYS A 188 19.30 -106.78 22.48
C LYS A 188 19.12 -108.01 21.60
N SER A 189 18.76 -107.82 20.33
CA SER A 189 18.41 -108.86 19.36
C SER A 189 19.05 -108.60 17.99
N LEU A 190 19.41 -109.65 17.25
CA LEU A 190 19.93 -109.58 15.88
C LEU A 190 18.91 -108.97 14.90
N LEU A 191 17.61 -109.07 15.22
CA LEU A 191 16.53 -108.37 14.52
C LEU A 191 16.56 -106.86 14.75
N ASP A 192 16.88 -106.38 15.97
CA ASP A 192 16.98 -104.95 16.26
C ASP A 192 18.07 -104.28 15.43
N GLN A 193 19.18 -105.00 15.20
CA GLN A 193 20.28 -104.51 14.37
C GLN A 193 19.90 -104.44 12.87
N GLN A 194 19.11 -105.39 12.39
CA GLN A 194 18.54 -105.31 11.03
C GLN A 194 17.53 -104.16 10.89
N PHE A 195 16.70 -103.93 11.90
CA PHE A 195 15.79 -102.78 11.91
C PHE A 195 16.54 -101.45 11.95
N LEU A 196 17.63 -101.32 12.72
CA LEU A 196 18.45 -100.11 12.74
C LEU A 196 19.09 -99.83 11.38
N CYS A 197 19.66 -100.83 10.71
CA CYS A 197 20.20 -100.63 9.36
C CYS A 197 19.10 -100.26 8.33
N LEU A 198 17.90 -100.82 8.48
CA LEU A 198 16.75 -100.46 7.64
C LEU A 198 16.28 -99.03 7.92
N ILE A 199 16.28 -98.60 9.19
CA ILE A 199 16.01 -97.23 9.60
C ILE A 199 17.06 -96.29 9.01
N ASP A 200 18.36 -96.59 9.12
CA ASP A 200 19.44 -95.77 8.55
C ASP A 200 19.31 -95.65 7.03
N TYR A 201 18.89 -96.71 6.35
CA TYR A 201 18.60 -96.72 4.92
C TYR A 201 17.42 -95.81 4.57
N TYR A 202 16.30 -95.91 5.30
CA TYR A 202 15.14 -95.04 5.09
C TYR A 202 15.40 -93.60 5.53
N GLU A 203 16.18 -93.35 6.58
CA GLU A 203 16.60 -92.01 6.98
C GLU A 203 17.51 -91.36 5.94
N SER A 204 18.37 -92.15 5.30
CA SER A 204 19.18 -91.71 4.16
C SER A 204 18.28 -91.37 2.97
N GLN A 205 17.30 -92.22 2.64
CA GLN A 205 16.30 -91.92 1.60
C GLN A 205 15.48 -90.67 1.93
N ILE A 206 15.00 -90.51 3.17
CA ILE A 206 14.24 -89.34 3.60
C ILE A 206 15.12 -88.09 3.54
N SER A 207 16.40 -88.19 3.92
CA SER A 207 17.35 -87.08 3.83
C SER A 207 17.64 -86.69 2.38
N GLN A 208 17.68 -87.68 1.48
CA GLN A 208 17.80 -87.47 0.05
C GLN A 208 16.53 -86.81 -0.52
N MET A 209 15.35 -87.34 -0.23
CA MET A 209 14.07 -86.72 -0.62
C MET A 209 13.90 -85.31 -0.03
N LYS A 210 14.36 -85.04 1.20
CA LYS A 210 14.37 -83.69 1.79
C LYS A 210 15.38 -82.76 1.11
N LYS A 211 16.51 -83.27 0.62
CA LYS A 211 17.46 -82.49 -0.20
C LYS A 211 16.86 -82.20 -1.57
N GLU A 212 16.22 -83.19 -2.20
CA GLU A 212 15.48 -83.03 -3.45
C GLU A 212 14.33 -82.04 -3.29
N LEU A 213 13.51 -82.14 -2.25
CA LEU A 213 12.45 -81.16 -1.96
C LEU A 213 12.99 -79.75 -1.69
N ARG A 214 14.16 -79.60 -1.06
CA ARG A 214 14.80 -78.28 -0.92
C ARG A 214 15.35 -77.77 -2.25
N GLN A 215 15.76 -78.65 -3.14
CA GLN A 215 16.19 -78.30 -4.48
C GLN A 215 14.97 -77.90 -5.33
N TYR A 216 13.91 -78.70 -5.33
CA TYR A 216 12.63 -78.37 -5.94
C TYR A 216 12.01 -77.11 -5.36
N LYS A 217 12.16 -76.83 -4.07
CA LYS A 217 11.68 -75.58 -3.46
C LYS A 217 12.52 -74.38 -3.88
N LYS A 218 13.83 -74.54 -4.08
CA LYS A 218 14.69 -73.49 -4.67
C LYS A 218 14.35 -73.27 -6.15
N ASP A 219 14.07 -74.34 -6.88
CA ASP A 219 13.65 -74.29 -8.28
C ASP A 219 12.22 -73.73 -8.41
N GLU A 220 11.31 -74.04 -7.47
CA GLU A 220 9.98 -73.43 -7.31
C GLU A 220 10.09 -71.97 -6.84
N ASP A 221 11.03 -71.58 -5.99
CA ASP A 221 11.24 -70.17 -5.62
C ASP A 221 11.87 -69.34 -6.76
N GLN A 222 12.48 -70.02 -7.73
CA GLN A 222 13.03 -69.44 -8.97
C GLN A 222 11.94 -69.37 -10.05
N VAL A 223 11.14 -70.43 -10.21
CA VAL A 223 9.98 -70.49 -11.10
C VAL A 223 8.81 -69.65 -10.57
N GLN A 224 8.55 -69.57 -9.25
CA GLN A 224 7.59 -68.65 -8.64
C GLN A 224 8.08 -67.21 -8.65
N ARG A 225 9.40 -66.92 -8.73
CA ARG A 225 9.87 -65.56 -9.03
C ARG A 225 9.58 -65.18 -10.48
N GLU A 226 9.67 -66.13 -11.41
CA GLU A 226 9.31 -65.94 -12.83
C GLU A 226 7.80 -66.00 -13.11
N VAL A 227 7.03 -66.69 -12.27
CA VAL A 227 5.56 -66.82 -12.38
C VAL A 227 4.86 -65.75 -11.55
N LYS A 228 5.32 -65.36 -10.35
CA LYS A 228 4.80 -64.16 -9.65
C LYS A 228 5.14 -62.88 -10.40
N SER A 229 6.31 -62.79 -11.05
CA SER A 229 6.55 -61.67 -11.96
C SER A 229 5.57 -61.69 -13.14
N LYS A 230 5.06 -62.83 -13.61
CA LYS A 230 4.05 -62.88 -14.68
C LYS A 230 2.58 -62.77 -14.22
N GLU A 231 2.24 -63.23 -13.02
CA GLU A 231 0.87 -63.16 -12.46
C GLU A 231 0.59 -61.84 -11.72
N GLU A 232 1.60 -61.17 -11.15
CA GLU A 232 1.46 -59.79 -10.64
C GLU A 232 1.28 -58.77 -11.78
N PHE A 233 1.63 -59.11 -13.03
CA PHE A 233 1.26 -58.32 -14.20
C PHE A 233 -0.19 -58.52 -14.68
N LEU A 234 -0.97 -59.43 -14.09
CA LEU A 234 -2.36 -59.69 -14.52
C LEU A 234 -3.41 -59.27 -13.49
N ASN A 235 -3.03 -58.96 -12.25
CA ASN A 235 -3.92 -58.29 -11.30
C ASN A 235 -3.91 -56.76 -11.49
N LEU A 236 -4.24 -56.30 -12.71
CA LEU A 236 -4.57 -54.89 -12.98
C LEU A 236 -6.06 -54.62 -12.71
N ASP A 237 -6.49 -54.73 -11.46
CA ASP A 237 -7.73 -54.05 -11.04
C ASP A 237 -7.54 -52.51 -10.88
N ALA A 238 -6.36 -52.01 -11.28
CA ALA A 238 -6.05 -50.59 -11.48
C ALA A 238 -6.27 -50.09 -12.93
N THR A 239 -6.78 -50.95 -13.84
CA THR A 239 -7.05 -50.59 -15.26
C THR A 239 -7.88 -49.31 -15.45
N PRO A 240 -8.90 -49.00 -14.62
CA PRO A 240 -9.69 -47.77 -14.78
C PRO A 240 -8.88 -46.49 -14.54
N ASN A 241 -7.93 -46.52 -13.59
CA ASN A 241 -7.14 -45.36 -13.18
C ASN A 241 -6.04 -45.04 -14.20
N TYR A 242 -5.35 -46.06 -14.72
CA TYR A 242 -4.42 -45.88 -15.83
C TYR A 242 -5.10 -45.44 -17.13
N ARG A 243 -6.32 -45.93 -17.40
CA ARG A 243 -7.12 -45.47 -18.54
C ARG A 243 -7.50 -44.01 -18.38
N ALA A 244 -7.95 -43.58 -17.20
CA ALA A 244 -8.27 -42.17 -16.93
C ALA A 244 -7.04 -41.25 -17.10
N LEU A 245 -5.88 -41.67 -16.58
CA LEU A 245 -4.62 -40.95 -16.71
C LEU A 245 -4.11 -40.87 -18.16
N LEU A 246 -4.19 -41.97 -18.92
CA LEU A 246 -3.87 -41.97 -20.34
C LEU A 246 -4.81 -41.04 -21.12
N THR A 247 -6.10 -41.03 -20.77
CA THR A 247 -7.07 -40.13 -21.41
C THR A 247 -6.79 -38.66 -21.07
N SER A 248 -6.35 -38.36 -19.84
CA SER A 248 -5.96 -37.00 -19.47
C SER A 248 -4.70 -36.55 -20.19
N PHE A 249 -3.68 -37.41 -20.30
CA PHE A 249 -2.47 -37.10 -21.07
C PHE A 249 -2.79 -36.92 -22.56
N GLN A 250 -3.65 -37.76 -23.13
CA GLN A 250 -4.09 -37.61 -24.50
C GLN A 250 -4.83 -36.29 -24.74
N LYS A 251 -5.69 -35.87 -23.80
CA LYS A 251 -6.38 -34.57 -23.86
C LYS A 251 -5.39 -33.41 -23.76
N GLN A 252 -4.42 -33.49 -22.86
CA GLN A 252 -3.38 -32.46 -22.70
C GLN A 252 -2.50 -32.35 -23.96
N LEU A 253 -2.22 -33.46 -24.64
CA LEU A 253 -1.47 -33.47 -25.91
C LEU A 253 -2.24 -32.81 -27.04
N ILE A 254 -3.57 -33.01 -27.11
CA ILE A 254 -4.44 -32.36 -28.08
C ILE A 254 -4.52 -30.85 -27.82
N GLU A 255 -4.70 -30.45 -26.56
CA GLU A 255 -4.81 -29.05 -26.16
C GLU A 255 -3.51 -28.27 -26.40
N THR A 256 -2.37 -28.86 -26.05
CA THR A 256 -1.05 -28.27 -26.33
C THR A 256 -0.77 -28.14 -27.81
N LYS A 257 -1.18 -29.13 -28.62
CA LYS A 257 -1.07 -29.06 -30.09
C LYS A 257 -1.92 -27.94 -30.67
N ALA A 258 -3.18 -27.79 -30.24
CA ALA A 258 -4.05 -26.70 -30.67
C ALA A 258 -3.48 -25.32 -30.29
N ARG A 259 -2.92 -25.19 -29.08
CA ARG A 259 -2.26 -23.96 -28.63
C ARG A 259 -1.04 -23.62 -29.48
N ASN A 260 -0.23 -24.62 -29.84
CA ASN A 260 0.92 -24.41 -30.72
C ASN A 260 0.49 -23.98 -32.13
N GLU A 261 -0.57 -24.55 -32.68
CA GLU A 261 -1.13 -24.13 -33.98
C GLU A 261 -1.63 -22.68 -33.93
N GLN A 262 -2.28 -22.27 -32.84
CA GLN A 262 -2.70 -20.89 -32.63
C GLN A 262 -1.51 -19.91 -32.57
N LEU A 263 -0.47 -20.26 -31.80
CA LEU A 263 0.75 -19.45 -31.71
C LEU A 263 1.48 -19.37 -33.05
N LEU A 264 1.47 -20.43 -33.85
CA LEU A 264 2.05 -20.43 -35.19
C LEU A 264 1.33 -19.44 -36.12
N LEU A 265 -0.01 -19.42 -36.09
CA LEU A 265 -0.81 -18.48 -36.86
C LEU A 265 -0.56 -17.03 -36.44
N GLU A 266 -0.46 -16.77 -35.14
CA GLU A 266 -0.12 -15.45 -34.61
C GLU A 266 1.28 -15.01 -35.04
N ASN A 267 2.26 -15.92 -35.01
CA ASN A 267 3.62 -15.63 -35.47
C ASN A 267 3.67 -15.28 -36.96
N ILE A 268 2.91 -16.01 -37.79
CA ILE A 268 2.78 -15.71 -39.22
C ILE A 268 2.17 -14.32 -39.44
N ASN A 269 1.15 -13.95 -38.65
CA ASN A 269 0.52 -12.63 -38.76
C ASN A 269 1.48 -11.51 -38.33
N LEU A 270 2.17 -11.67 -37.21
CA LEU A 270 3.17 -10.71 -36.75
C LEU A 270 4.30 -10.53 -37.76
N LYS A 271 4.71 -11.61 -38.45
CA LYS A 271 5.71 -11.53 -39.51
C LYS A 271 5.22 -10.72 -40.72
N LYS A 272 3.96 -10.89 -41.13
CA LYS A 272 3.34 -10.08 -42.20
C LYS A 272 3.27 -8.60 -41.80
N ASP A 273 2.92 -8.30 -40.56
CA ASP A 273 2.88 -6.92 -40.06
C ASP A 273 4.26 -6.25 -40.04
N LEU A 274 5.32 -7.02 -39.77
CA LEU A 274 6.69 -6.54 -39.85
C LEU A 274 7.13 -6.23 -41.29
N GLU A 275 6.69 -7.02 -42.27
CA GLU A 275 7.00 -6.83 -43.69
C GLU A 275 6.32 -5.58 -44.30
N ILE A 276 5.20 -5.11 -43.73
CA ILE A 276 4.44 -3.95 -44.23
C ILE A 276 4.98 -2.61 -43.68
N ARG A 277 5.93 -2.63 -42.73
CA ARG A 277 6.47 -1.41 -42.10
C ARG A 277 7.51 -0.72 -43.00
N PRO A 278 7.45 0.61 -43.21
CA PRO A 278 8.46 1.34 -43.99
C PRO A 278 9.87 1.17 -43.42
N THR A 279 10.83 0.97 -44.30
CA THR A 279 12.21 0.62 -43.91
C THR A 279 12.95 1.85 -43.41
N ALA A 280 13.89 1.68 -42.47
CA ALA A 280 14.66 2.80 -41.90
C ALA A 280 15.41 3.64 -42.97
N GLN A 281 15.71 3.06 -44.13
CA GLN A 281 16.30 3.77 -45.26
C GLN A 281 15.31 4.73 -45.94
N GLU A 282 14.05 4.34 -46.09
CA GLU A 282 12.97 5.17 -46.65
C GLU A 282 12.68 6.35 -45.71
N LEU A 283 12.64 6.09 -44.40
CA LEU A 283 12.50 7.14 -43.39
C LEU A 283 13.67 8.16 -43.44
N LYS A 284 14.90 7.71 -43.69
CA LYS A 284 16.07 8.59 -43.85
C LYS A 284 15.98 9.43 -45.13
N LEU A 285 15.51 8.84 -46.22
CA LEU A 285 15.25 9.52 -47.49
C LEU A 285 14.21 10.64 -47.30
N TYR A 286 13.08 10.34 -46.66
CA TYR A 286 12.04 11.33 -46.36
C TYR A 286 12.55 12.43 -45.41
N LYS A 287 13.33 12.07 -44.39
CA LYS A 287 13.95 13.06 -43.48
C LYS A 287 14.94 13.98 -44.20
N HIS A 288 15.69 13.47 -45.18
CA HIS A 288 16.62 14.28 -45.97
C HIS A 288 15.87 15.26 -46.88
N GLN A 289 14.78 14.81 -47.52
CA GLN A 289 13.93 15.66 -48.33
C GLN A 289 13.30 16.80 -47.50
N VAL A 290 12.82 16.49 -46.29
CA VAL A 290 12.27 17.48 -45.35
C VAL A 290 13.32 18.51 -44.95
N LYS A 291 14.56 18.10 -44.63
CA LYS A 291 15.65 19.06 -44.32
C LYS A 291 16.00 19.99 -45.49
N LYS A 292 15.92 19.50 -46.74
CA LYS A 292 16.15 20.33 -47.92
C LYS A 292 15.08 21.40 -48.05
N LEU A 293 13.82 21.04 -47.77
CA LEU A 293 12.67 21.95 -47.79
C LEU A 293 12.71 22.98 -46.64
N GLU A 294 13.16 22.58 -45.45
CA GLU A 294 13.37 23.48 -44.32
C GLU A 294 14.43 24.54 -44.61
N LYS A 295 15.54 24.16 -45.26
CA LYS A 295 16.59 25.10 -45.66
C LYS A 295 16.10 26.13 -46.67
N THR A 296 15.25 25.73 -47.62
CA THR A 296 14.64 26.67 -48.57
C THR A 296 13.66 27.60 -47.87
N LEU A 297 12.85 27.10 -46.94
CA LEU A 297 11.88 27.90 -46.19
C LEU A 297 12.57 28.97 -45.31
N LYS A 298 13.67 28.61 -44.65
CA LYS A 298 14.42 29.54 -43.79
C LYS A 298 15.01 30.71 -44.59
N LYS A 299 15.43 30.46 -45.83
CA LYS A 299 15.88 31.53 -46.76
C LYS A 299 14.74 32.48 -47.14
N THR A 300 13.54 31.96 -47.38
CA THR A 300 12.36 32.76 -47.76
C THR A 300 11.80 33.60 -46.61
N VAL A 301 11.95 33.14 -45.36
CA VAL A 301 11.50 33.90 -44.18
C VAL A 301 12.45 35.07 -43.88
N GLN A 302 13.76 34.90 -44.09
CA GLN A 302 14.72 35.99 -43.91
C GLN A 302 14.48 37.14 -44.91
N SER A 303 14.17 36.82 -46.17
CA SER A 303 13.87 37.84 -47.19
C SER A 303 12.55 38.59 -46.94
N ARG A 304 11.65 38.09 -46.09
CA ARG A 304 10.35 38.72 -45.78
C ARG A 304 10.40 39.72 -44.61
N SER A 305 11.48 39.73 -43.83
CA SER A 305 11.63 40.64 -42.67
C SER A 305 12.05 42.07 -43.03
N ALA A 306 12.41 42.35 -44.29
CA ALA A 306 13.00 43.61 -44.73
C ALA A 306 12.04 44.61 -45.41
N ALA A 307 10.74 44.32 -45.55
CA ALA A 307 9.82 45.23 -46.25
C ALA A 307 8.43 45.25 -45.62
N GLY A 308 8.06 46.39 -45.03
CA GLY A 308 6.70 46.73 -44.64
C GLY A 308 6.24 48.05 -45.29
N SER A 309 5.12 48.00 -46.02
CA SER A 309 4.04 49.02 -46.18
C SER A 309 3.48 49.14 -47.61
N LEU A 310 2.20 48.72 -47.78
CA LEU A 310 1.08 49.09 -48.71
C LEU A 310 1.30 49.29 -50.24
N PRO A 311 0.29 49.16 -51.16
CA PRO A 311 -1.13 48.79 -51.05
C PRO A 311 -1.60 47.68 -52.05
N ALA A 312 -2.90 47.42 -52.07
CA ALA A 312 -3.62 46.36 -52.79
C ALA A 312 -3.36 46.25 -54.31
N ILE A 313 -2.94 45.06 -54.75
CA ILE A 313 -3.33 44.45 -56.03
C ILE A 313 -3.54 42.95 -55.78
N LEU A 314 -4.74 42.54 -55.36
CA LEU A 314 -5.11 41.13 -55.25
C LEU A 314 -5.36 40.58 -56.66
N THR A 315 -4.32 40.00 -57.25
CA THR A 315 -4.48 39.11 -58.40
C THR A 315 -4.97 37.74 -57.92
N VAL A 316 -5.70 37.03 -58.79
CA VAL A 316 -6.30 35.70 -58.54
C VAL A 316 -5.31 34.65 -58.01
N VAL A 317 -4.01 34.89 -58.21
CA VAL A 317 -2.90 34.02 -57.78
C VAL A 317 -2.61 34.08 -56.27
N GLU A 318 -2.96 35.18 -55.57
CA GLU A 318 -2.68 35.35 -54.15
C GLU A 318 -3.70 34.66 -53.22
N ARG A 319 -4.93 34.42 -53.69
CA ARG A 319 -5.92 33.63 -52.94
C ARG A 319 -5.47 32.17 -52.78
N ASP A 320 -4.91 31.57 -53.83
CA ASP A 320 -4.39 30.20 -53.77
C ASP A 320 -3.14 30.07 -52.88
N PHE A 321 -2.31 31.12 -52.82
CA PHE A 321 -1.14 31.14 -51.96
C PHE A 321 -1.49 31.33 -50.48
N ILE A 322 -2.48 32.17 -50.16
CA ILE A 322 -2.98 32.34 -48.78
C ILE A 322 -3.70 31.07 -48.31
N ILE A 323 -4.47 30.40 -49.17
CA ILE A 323 -5.12 29.10 -48.89
C ILE A 323 -4.06 27.99 -48.68
N LYS A 324 -3.00 27.96 -49.50
CA LYS A 324 -1.87 27.03 -49.32
C LYS A 324 -1.05 27.31 -48.06
N CYS A 325 -0.85 28.57 -47.68
CA CYS A 325 -0.19 28.93 -46.43
C CYS A 325 -1.05 28.60 -45.20
N HIS A 326 -2.37 28.88 -45.23
CA HIS A 326 -3.28 28.49 -44.17
C HIS A 326 -3.33 26.97 -43.97
N THR A 327 -3.28 26.18 -45.04
CA THR A 327 -3.22 24.71 -44.97
C THR A 327 -1.85 24.20 -44.49
N TYR A 328 -0.73 24.83 -44.87
CA TYR A 328 0.61 24.45 -44.40
C TYR A 328 0.87 24.78 -42.92
N LEU A 329 0.40 25.96 -42.46
CA LEU A 329 0.47 26.35 -41.05
C LEU A 329 -0.46 25.47 -40.20
N SER A 330 -1.69 25.23 -40.67
CA SER A 330 -2.65 24.32 -40.02
C SER A 330 -2.08 22.90 -39.88
N ASN A 331 -1.43 22.37 -40.91
CA ASN A 331 -0.80 21.04 -40.87
C ASN A 331 0.38 20.95 -39.89
N ASN A 332 1.17 22.00 -39.72
CA ASN A 332 2.28 22.03 -38.76
C ASN A 332 1.80 22.15 -37.31
N THR A 333 0.79 22.98 -37.05
CA THR A 333 0.11 23.02 -35.76
C THR A 333 -0.59 21.70 -35.46
N CYS A 334 -1.22 21.07 -36.45
CA CYS A 334 -1.80 19.73 -36.31
C CYS A 334 -0.74 18.68 -35.98
N TYR A 335 0.45 18.71 -36.58
CA TYR A 335 1.54 17.78 -36.25
C TYR A 335 2.06 17.96 -34.82
N LEU A 336 2.22 19.20 -34.36
CA LEU A 336 2.61 19.48 -32.98
C LEU A 336 1.53 19.04 -31.99
N VAL A 337 0.26 19.33 -32.28
CA VAL A 337 -0.89 18.88 -31.48
C VAL A 337 -0.98 17.35 -31.49
N LEU A 338 -0.81 16.68 -32.63
CA LEU A 338 -0.75 15.23 -32.75
C LEU A 338 0.42 14.62 -31.96
N LYS A 339 1.57 15.29 -31.94
CA LYS A 339 2.73 14.86 -31.16
C LYS A 339 2.51 15.02 -29.66
N VAL A 340 1.89 16.11 -29.23
CA VAL A 340 1.53 16.32 -27.83
C VAL A 340 0.46 15.29 -27.41
N LEU A 341 -0.59 15.11 -28.22
CA LEU A 341 -1.64 14.13 -28.00
C LEU A 341 -1.09 12.69 -27.96
N SER A 342 -0.10 12.34 -28.78
CA SER A 342 0.53 11.01 -28.75
C SER A 342 1.45 10.80 -27.55
N HIS A 343 2.11 11.84 -27.03
CA HIS A 343 2.83 11.76 -25.76
C HIS A 343 1.87 11.60 -24.57
N ILE A 344 0.72 12.29 -24.59
CA ILE A 344 -0.28 12.11 -23.54
C ILE A 344 -0.91 10.71 -23.65
N ASP A 345 -1.21 10.22 -24.86
CA ASP A 345 -1.75 8.87 -25.07
C ASP A 345 -0.75 7.77 -24.65
N SER A 346 0.56 8.00 -24.80
CA SER A 346 1.56 7.04 -24.31
C SER A 346 1.65 7.01 -22.79
N ILE A 347 1.39 8.13 -22.10
CA ILE A 347 1.26 8.19 -20.65
C ILE A 347 0.01 7.42 -20.21
N LEU A 348 -1.12 7.56 -20.92
CA LEU A 348 -2.37 6.83 -20.63
C LEU A 348 -2.28 5.31 -20.87
N ARG A 349 -1.48 4.87 -21.85
CA ARG A 349 -1.28 3.45 -22.18
C ARG A 349 -0.13 2.80 -21.41
N SER A 350 0.55 3.54 -20.55
CA SER A 350 1.63 3.01 -19.70
C SER A 350 1.07 1.90 -18.80
N PRO A 351 1.78 0.77 -18.61
CA PRO A 351 1.35 -0.31 -17.71
C PRO A 351 1.22 0.10 -16.25
N ARG A 352 1.68 1.32 -15.90
CA ARG A 352 1.59 1.91 -14.56
C ARG A 352 0.41 2.90 -14.41
N ALA A 353 -0.33 3.17 -15.48
CA ALA A 353 -1.47 4.07 -15.47
C ALA A 353 -2.75 3.33 -15.03
N PRO A 354 -3.69 4.01 -14.34
CA PRO A 354 -4.98 3.43 -13.99
C PRO A 354 -5.72 2.94 -15.24
N PRO A 355 -6.44 1.80 -15.18
CA PRO A 355 -7.19 1.31 -16.33
C PRO A 355 -8.20 2.36 -16.79
N LEU A 356 -8.19 2.69 -18.08
CA LEU A 356 -9.12 3.61 -18.71
C LEU A 356 -10.55 3.06 -18.56
N ILE A 357 -11.32 3.63 -17.61
CA ILE A 357 -12.71 3.23 -17.32
C ILE A 357 -13.63 3.51 -18.52
N TYR A 358 -13.28 4.51 -19.34
CA TYR A 358 -14.08 4.91 -20.50
C TYR A 358 -13.50 4.35 -21.81
N ARG A 359 -13.52 3.03 -21.97
CA ARG A 359 -13.38 2.40 -23.29
C ARG A 359 -14.80 2.26 -23.86
N ARG A 360 -15.26 3.23 -24.67
CA ARG A 360 -16.57 3.20 -25.33
C ARG A 360 -16.73 1.85 -26.04
N SER A 361 -17.54 0.97 -25.46
CA SER A 361 -17.88 -0.32 -26.03
C SER A 361 -18.60 -0.10 -27.35
N LYS A 362 -18.20 -0.83 -28.39
CA LYS A 362 -18.88 -0.90 -29.69
C LYS A 362 -20.40 -1.12 -29.46
N GLY A 363 -21.21 -0.14 -29.85
CA GLY A 363 -22.68 -0.16 -29.78
C GLY A 363 -23.28 0.94 -30.68
N PRO A 364 -24.52 0.77 -31.20
CA PRO A 364 -24.88 1.19 -32.55
C PRO A 364 -25.39 2.64 -32.71
N VAL A 365 -24.91 3.28 -33.78
CA VAL A 365 -25.48 4.37 -34.61
C VAL A 365 -25.91 5.68 -33.93
N GLN A 366 -25.24 6.78 -34.27
CA GLN A 366 -25.96 8.02 -34.62
C GLN A 366 -25.19 8.82 -35.68
N ASN A 367 -25.87 9.05 -36.80
CA ASN A 367 -25.43 9.81 -37.96
C ASN A 367 -25.04 11.24 -37.59
N TYR A 368 -23.78 11.59 -37.81
CA TYR A 368 -23.41 12.92 -38.27
C TYR A 368 -22.52 12.75 -39.50
N ILE A 369 -23.01 13.26 -40.64
CA ILE A 369 -22.25 13.35 -41.87
C ILE A 369 -21.01 14.19 -41.58
N LYS A 370 -19.82 13.57 -41.62
CA LYS A 370 -18.55 14.26 -41.82
C LYS A 370 -17.84 13.59 -42.99
N GLU A 371 -17.77 14.32 -44.08
CA GLU A 371 -16.83 14.05 -45.16
C GLU A 371 -15.41 14.01 -44.59
N ASN A 372 -14.61 13.06 -45.08
CA ASN A 372 -13.24 12.72 -44.68
C ASN A 372 -13.13 11.80 -43.45
N GLY A 373 -13.24 10.49 -43.71
CA GLY A 373 -13.08 9.41 -42.75
C GLY A 373 -11.66 9.27 -42.20
N GLN A 374 -11.34 10.06 -41.18
CA GLN A 374 -10.19 9.83 -40.31
C GLN A 374 -10.61 10.17 -38.88
N GLU A 375 -11.20 9.19 -38.18
CA GLU A 375 -11.43 9.27 -36.74
C GLU A 375 -10.07 9.51 -36.06
N CYS A 376 -9.88 10.70 -35.48
CA CYS A 376 -8.69 10.98 -34.69
C CYS A 376 -8.81 10.13 -33.43
N GLY A 377 -7.98 9.09 -33.29
CA GLY A 377 -7.95 8.17 -32.15
C GLY A 377 -7.51 8.81 -30.83
N PHE A 378 -7.77 10.10 -30.61
CA PHE A 378 -7.49 10.87 -29.41
C PHE A 378 -8.76 11.42 -28.73
N GLU A 379 -9.96 11.06 -29.21
CA GLU A 379 -11.24 11.51 -28.65
C GLU A 379 -11.43 11.16 -27.17
N HIS A 380 -10.75 10.12 -26.68
CA HIS A 380 -10.78 9.71 -25.27
C HIS A 380 -9.92 10.60 -24.37
N LEU A 381 -8.96 11.37 -24.91
CA LEU A 381 -8.00 12.12 -24.09
C LEU A 381 -8.61 13.30 -23.33
N PRO A 382 -9.39 14.20 -23.95
CA PRO A 382 -9.98 15.33 -23.23
C PRO A 382 -10.84 14.87 -22.06
N LEU A 383 -11.69 13.86 -22.29
CA LEU A 383 -12.55 13.27 -21.26
C LEU A 383 -11.74 12.61 -20.13
N THR A 384 -10.63 11.95 -20.46
CA THR A 384 -9.79 11.30 -19.45
C THR A 384 -9.02 12.34 -18.62
N ILE A 385 -8.51 13.41 -19.24
CA ILE A 385 -7.80 14.48 -18.54
C ILE A 385 -8.75 15.27 -17.63
N GLU A 386 -9.95 15.58 -18.12
CA GLU A 386 -10.99 16.25 -17.34
C GLU A 386 -11.40 15.40 -16.14
N MET A 387 -11.62 14.10 -16.33
CA MET A 387 -11.87 13.15 -15.25
C MET A 387 -10.73 13.09 -14.23
N TRP A 388 -9.46 13.09 -14.67
CA TRP A 388 -8.31 13.08 -13.76
C TRP A 388 -8.19 14.39 -12.98
N ALA A 389 -8.48 15.53 -13.60
CA ALA A 389 -8.50 16.82 -12.93
C ALA A 389 -9.63 16.86 -11.87
N ASP A 390 -10.82 16.37 -12.21
CA ASP A 390 -11.95 16.27 -11.30
C ASP A 390 -11.65 15.30 -10.14
N GLN A 391 -11.03 14.15 -10.42
CA GLN A 391 -10.58 13.20 -9.39
C GLN A 391 -9.55 13.82 -8.46
N LEU A 392 -8.61 14.61 -8.99
CA LEU A 392 -7.59 15.28 -8.19
C LEU A 392 -8.16 16.41 -7.33
N MET A 393 -9.19 17.11 -7.82
CA MET A 393 -9.95 18.08 -7.02
C MET A 393 -10.80 17.38 -5.95
N ALA A 394 -11.54 16.33 -6.33
CA ALA A 394 -12.36 15.53 -5.42
C ALA A 394 -11.52 14.85 -4.34
N LEU A 395 -10.24 14.54 -4.60
CA LEU A 395 -9.32 14.00 -3.59
C LEU A 395 -9.09 14.99 -2.44
N LYS A 396 -8.99 16.29 -2.73
CA LYS A 396 -8.85 17.34 -1.71
C LYS A 396 -10.13 17.47 -0.88
N ASP A 397 -11.29 17.41 -1.54
CA ASP A 397 -12.59 17.47 -0.89
C ASP A 397 -12.87 16.21 -0.05
N LEU A 398 -12.45 15.03 -0.54
CA LEU A 398 -12.51 13.77 0.19
C LEU A 398 -11.62 13.81 1.42
N HIS A 399 -10.38 14.30 1.30
CA HIS A 399 -9.48 14.44 2.45
C HIS A 399 -10.07 15.39 3.50
N ARG A 400 -10.64 16.53 3.09
CA ARG A 400 -11.34 17.46 4.00
C ARG A 400 -12.54 16.79 4.68
N SER A 401 -13.34 16.05 3.92
CA SER A 401 -14.54 15.36 4.44
C SER A 401 -14.16 14.23 5.40
N LEU A 402 -13.12 13.48 5.07
CA LEU A 402 -12.60 12.39 5.88
C LEU A 402 -11.94 12.91 7.17
N ARG A 403 -11.24 14.05 7.11
CA ARG A 403 -10.77 14.77 8.30
C ARG A 403 -11.91 15.18 9.21
N LYS A 404 -13.00 15.72 8.65
CA LYS A 404 -14.19 16.08 9.43
C LYS A 404 -14.83 14.85 10.08
N LEU A 405 -14.95 13.76 9.33
CA LEU A 405 -15.47 12.48 9.82
C LEU A 405 -14.57 11.89 10.92
N SER A 406 -13.24 11.96 10.75
CA SER A 406 -12.25 11.54 11.74
C SER A 406 -12.41 12.32 13.05
N LEU A 407 -12.63 13.64 12.98
CA LEU A 407 -12.87 14.48 14.16
C LEU A 407 -14.20 14.15 14.86
N GLU A 408 -15.25 13.79 14.10
CA GLU A 408 -16.55 13.41 14.66
C GLU A 408 -16.56 11.99 15.27
N LEU A 409 -15.86 11.03 14.66
CA LEU A 409 -15.87 9.62 15.08
C LEU A 409 -14.72 9.26 16.05
N VAL A 410 -13.58 9.93 15.94
CA VAL A 410 -12.35 9.67 16.71
C VAL A 410 -11.78 10.97 17.31
N PRO A 411 -12.38 11.50 18.40
CA PRO A 411 -11.91 12.74 19.04
C PRO A 411 -10.52 12.64 19.70
N CYS A 412 -9.96 11.42 19.83
CA CYS A 412 -8.80 11.14 20.66
C CYS A 412 -7.42 11.38 20.00
N HIS A 413 -7.37 11.75 18.72
CA HIS A 413 -6.12 12.03 18.01
C HIS A 413 -6.06 13.49 17.54
N THR A 414 -5.80 14.40 18.48
CA THR A 414 -5.44 15.78 18.18
C THR A 414 -3.93 15.90 18.08
N ALA A 415 -3.40 15.61 16.89
CA ALA A 415 -2.08 16.10 16.51
C ALA A 415 -2.17 16.55 15.05
N ASP A 416 -2.58 17.81 14.86
CA ASP A 416 -2.55 18.46 13.54
C ASP A 416 -1.10 18.52 13.04
N PRO A 417 -0.74 17.87 11.91
CA PRO A 417 0.37 18.34 11.12
C PRO A 417 -0.10 19.59 10.35
N PRO A 418 0.74 20.64 10.24
CA PRO A 418 0.37 21.87 9.55
C PRO A 418 -0.04 21.57 8.10
N ASP A 419 -1.15 22.19 7.70
CA ASP A 419 -1.86 22.13 6.42
C ASP A 419 -1.05 22.77 5.27
N ASN A 420 0.22 22.38 5.14
CA ASN A 420 1.20 22.91 4.18
C ASN A 420 1.78 21.81 3.29
N ARG A 421 1.04 20.73 3.01
CA ARG A 421 1.42 19.80 1.94
C ARG A 421 0.67 20.18 0.66
N GLU A 422 1.41 20.73 -0.29
CA GLU A 422 0.93 21.17 -1.61
C GLU A 422 0.32 20.03 -2.45
N SER A 423 0.61 18.77 -2.07
CA SER A 423 0.04 17.56 -2.64
C SER A 423 -0.46 16.60 -1.57
N ILE A 424 -1.76 16.31 -1.60
CA ILE A 424 -2.41 15.25 -0.82
C ILE A 424 -2.26 13.95 -1.61
N ARG A 425 -1.74 12.90 -0.98
CA ARG A 425 -1.60 11.59 -1.64
C ARG A 425 -2.66 10.61 -1.15
N VAL A 426 -2.90 9.57 -1.94
CA VAL A 426 -3.93 8.56 -1.66
C VAL A 426 -3.55 7.73 -0.43
N GLU A 427 -2.25 7.54 -0.19
CA GLU A 427 -1.73 6.85 1.00
C GLU A 427 -2.10 7.60 2.29
N ASP A 428 -2.16 8.94 2.24
CA ASP A 428 -2.51 9.76 3.40
C ASP A 428 -4.02 9.61 3.74
N LEU A 429 -4.88 9.44 2.73
CA LEU A 429 -6.30 9.13 2.91
C LEU A 429 -6.54 7.72 3.43
N GLN A 430 -5.81 6.75 2.87
CA GLN A 430 -5.88 5.36 3.31
C GLN A 430 -5.52 5.24 4.79
N PHE A 431 -4.48 5.94 5.24
CA PHE A 431 -4.10 5.98 6.65
C PHE A 431 -5.21 6.51 7.55
N ILE A 432 -5.93 7.56 7.15
CA ILE A 432 -7.05 8.11 7.93
C ILE A 432 -8.22 7.12 7.96
N VAL A 433 -8.53 6.44 6.85
CA VAL A 433 -9.61 5.43 6.80
C VAL A 433 -9.25 4.23 7.68
N ASP A 434 -8.03 3.71 7.57
CA ASP A 434 -7.57 2.56 8.36
C ASP A 434 -7.59 2.89 9.85
N ALA A 435 -7.18 4.10 10.25
CA ALA A 435 -7.26 4.56 11.63
C ALA A 435 -8.71 4.69 12.14
N ILE A 436 -9.65 5.17 11.32
CA ILE A 436 -11.08 5.22 11.69
C ILE A 436 -11.65 3.80 11.82
N LEU A 437 -11.31 2.89 10.91
CA LEU A 437 -11.79 1.51 10.93
C LEU A 437 -11.28 0.74 12.14
N GLU A 438 -9.99 0.86 12.45
CA GLU A 438 -9.37 0.26 13.62
C GLU A 438 -10.04 0.75 14.92
N GLU A 439 -10.33 2.05 15.01
CA GLU A 439 -11.00 2.61 16.19
C GLU A 439 -12.47 2.19 16.31
N ILE A 440 -13.22 2.11 15.19
CA ILE A 440 -14.61 1.61 15.20
C ILE A 440 -14.64 0.13 15.61
N GLU A 441 -13.73 -0.69 15.08
CA GLU A 441 -13.63 -2.11 15.43
C GLU A 441 -13.24 -2.29 16.92
N ASN A 442 -12.41 -1.40 17.47
CA ASN A 442 -12.06 -1.36 18.89
C ASN A 442 -13.23 -0.92 19.78
N LYS A 443 -14.12 -0.02 19.31
CA LYS A 443 -15.33 0.38 20.04
C LYS A 443 -16.40 -0.71 20.05
N GLU A 444 -16.51 -1.50 18.99
CA GLU A 444 -17.47 -2.61 18.91
C GLU A 444 -17.08 -3.78 19.85
N LYS A 445 -15.77 -3.98 20.07
CA LYS A 445 -15.25 -5.00 21.00
C LYS A 445 -15.21 -4.56 22.47
N ASN A 446 -15.19 -3.25 22.76
CA ASN A 446 -15.05 -2.71 24.11
C ASN A 446 -16.23 -1.80 24.50
N SER A 447 -17.34 -2.39 24.95
CA SER A 447 -18.48 -1.67 25.57
C SER A 447 -18.14 -0.95 26.89
N GLN A 448 -16.87 -0.92 27.27
CA GLN A 448 -16.33 -0.28 28.48
C GLN A 448 -15.12 0.60 28.15
N THR A 449 -15.19 1.42 27.10
CA THR A 449 -14.24 2.54 27.01
C THR A 449 -14.65 3.60 28.04
N PRO A 450 -13.83 3.85 29.09
CA PRO A 450 -14.16 4.86 30.09
C PRO A 450 -14.25 6.22 29.41
N SER A 451 -15.17 7.07 29.88
CA SER A 451 -15.41 8.39 29.30
C SER A 451 -14.09 9.19 29.17
N LEU A 452 -13.97 10.01 28.13
CA LEU A 452 -12.81 10.86 27.86
C LEU A 452 -12.24 11.57 29.13
N PRO A 453 -13.05 12.15 30.04
CA PRO A 453 -12.54 12.72 31.30
C PRO A 453 -11.92 11.68 32.26
N THR A 454 -12.41 10.44 32.27
CA THR A 454 -11.85 9.34 33.05
C THR A 454 -10.50 8.89 32.48
N LEU A 455 -10.36 8.84 31.15
CA LEU A 455 -9.08 8.57 30.48
C LEU A 455 -8.05 9.67 30.77
N PHE A 456 -8.45 10.94 30.71
CA PHE A 456 -7.59 12.05 31.11
C PHE A 456 -7.18 11.98 32.59
N ALA A 457 -8.08 11.57 33.49
CA ALA A 457 -7.77 11.35 34.89
C ALA A 457 -6.76 10.20 35.10
N ILE A 458 -6.91 9.10 34.35
CA ILE A 458 -5.96 7.97 34.36
C ILE A 458 -4.59 8.41 33.83
N VAL A 459 -4.55 9.12 32.69
CA VAL A 459 -3.31 9.65 32.12
C VAL A 459 -2.61 10.62 33.09
N SER A 460 -3.37 11.52 33.72
CA SER A 460 -2.84 12.43 34.73
C SER A 460 -2.32 11.69 35.98
N HIS A 461 -2.97 10.60 36.36
CA HIS A 461 -2.51 9.76 37.46
C HIS A 461 -1.16 9.11 37.14
N PHE A 462 -0.98 8.54 35.95
CA PHE A 462 0.29 7.94 35.54
C PHE A 462 1.40 8.99 35.34
N GLN A 463 1.06 10.16 34.83
CA GLN A 463 1.99 11.29 34.75
C GLN A 463 2.50 11.71 36.14
N LYS A 464 1.64 11.71 37.17
CA LYS A 464 2.06 11.97 38.55
C LYS A 464 2.83 10.80 39.17
N LEU A 465 2.43 9.56 38.93
CA LEU A 465 3.07 8.36 39.48
C LEU A 465 4.53 8.23 39.00
N PHE A 466 4.76 8.51 37.72
CA PHE A 466 6.08 8.42 37.10
C PHE A 466 6.83 9.76 37.03
N ASP A 467 6.25 10.84 37.56
CA ASP A 467 6.77 12.21 37.55
C ASP A 467 7.17 12.71 36.15
N VAL A 468 6.22 12.65 35.22
CA VAL A 468 6.44 13.02 33.81
C VAL A 468 5.38 13.99 33.30
N ASN A 469 5.83 15.06 32.65
CA ASN A 469 4.98 16.15 32.15
C ASN A 469 4.24 15.82 30.83
N SER A 470 4.53 14.70 30.18
CA SER A 470 3.93 14.30 28.90
C SER A 470 3.61 12.81 28.85
N LEU A 471 2.52 12.44 28.15
CA LEU A 471 2.12 11.03 27.97
C LEU A 471 3.23 10.22 27.28
N ASN A 472 3.93 10.83 26.32
CA ASN A 472 5.03 10.19 25.60
C ASN A 472 6.21 9.82 26.51
N GLY A 473 6.38 10.51 27.64
CA GLY A 473 7.43 10.20 28.60
C GLY A 473 7.03 9.15 29.65
N VAL A 474 5.74 8.81 29.77
CA VAL A 474 5.26 7.76 30.69
C VAL A 474 5.80 6.38 30.30
N TYR A 475 5.72 6.02 29.01
CA TYR A 475 6.22 4.72 28.52
C TYR A 475 7.73 4.54 28.70
N PRO A 476 8.59 5.49 28.31
CA PRO A 476 10.03 5.44 28.58
C PRO A 476 10.33 5.28 30.06
N ARG A 477 9.66 6.05 30.93
CA ARG A 477 9.89 6.00 32.37
C ARG A 477 9.43 4.67 32.99
N MET A 478 8.29 4.15 32.54
CA MET A 478 7.80 2.83 32.93
C MET A 478 8.76 1.72 32.52
N ASN A 479 9.26 1.75 31.28
CA ASN A 479 10.23 0.76 30.80
C ASN A 479 11.56 0.84 31.54
N GLU A 480 11.99 2.05 31.92
CA GLU A 480 13.16 2.26 32.76
C GLU A 480 12.95 1.63 34.15
N VAL A 481 11.77 1.82 34.77
CA VAL A 481 11.43 1.19 36.06
C VAL A 481 11.43 -0.33 35.94
N TYR A 482 10.83 -0.91 34.90
CA TYR A 482 10.86 -2.37 34.68
C TYR A 482 12.28 -2.90 34.46
N THR A 483 13.09 -2.18 33.69
CA THR A 483 14.48 -2.54 33.44
C THR A 483 15.29 -2.48 34.74
N LYS A 484 15.15 -1.41 35.52
CA LYS A 484 15.80 -1.24 36.83
C LYS A 484 15.34 -2.28 37.85
N LEU A 485 14.06 -2.64 37.85
CA LEU A 485 13.54 -3.70 38.70
C LEU A 485 14.08 -5.07 38.29
N GLY A 486 14.20 -5.33 36.98
CA GLY A 486 14.81 -6.54 36.45
C GLY A 486 16.30 -6.63 36.80
N GLU A 487 17.05 -5.53 36.64
CA GLU A 487 18.45 -5.40 37.07
C GLU A 487 18.59 -5.67 38.57
N MET A 488 17.73 -5.06 39.41
CA MET A 488 17.75 -5.23 40.86
C MET A 488 17.41 -6.67 41.26
N THR A 489 16.39 -7.27 40.66
CA THR A 489 16.02 -8.67 40.92
C THR A 489 17.14 -9.63 40.51
N ASN A 490 17.82 -9.35 39.40
CA ASN A 490 18.95 -10.13 38.94
C ASN A 490 20.16 -9.98 39.87
N ALA A 491 20.49 -8.74 40.27
CA ALA A 491 21.55 -8.48 41.24
C ALA A 491 21.25 -9.16 42.59
N MET A 492 20.00 -9.08 43.04
CA MET A 492 19.51 -9.73 44.24
C MET A 492 19.70 -11.26 44.18
N ARG A 493 19.30 -11.89 43.07
CA ARG A 493 19.50 -13.33 42.84
C ARG A 493 20.97 -13.72 42.83
N ASN A 494 21.82 -12.93 42.18
CA ASN A 494 23.27 -13.17 42.18
C ASN A 494 23.85 -13.06 43.60
N LEU A 495 23.38 -12.10 44.41
CA LEU A 495 23.80 -11.98 45.81
C LEU A 495 23.29 -13.15 46.66
N HIS A 496 22.07 -13.65 46.44
CA HIS A 496 21.59 -14.86 47.08
C HIS A 496 22.47 -16.07 46.77
N GLU A 497 22.84 -16.24 45.50
CA GLU A 497 23.70 -17.34 45.06
C GLU A 497 25.11 -17.23 45.64
N LEU A 498 25.71 -16.03 45.62
CA LEU A 498 27.05 -15.78 46.15
C LEU A 498 27.14 -15.95 47.67
N LEU A 499 26.06 -15.62 48.39
CA LEU A 499 25.97 -15.70 49.85
C LEU A 499 25.32 -17.01 50.33
N GLU A 500 24.98 -17.92 49.41
CA GLU A 500 24.30 -19.19 49.67
C GLU A 500 23.00 -19.05 50.51
N LEU A 501 22.28 -17.94 50.34
CA LEU A 501 21.03 -17.68 51.02
C LEU A 501 19.88 -18.30 50.25
N ASP A 502 18.89 -18.86 50.95
CA ASP A 502 17.69 -19.41 50.29
C ASP A 502 17.02 -18.34 49.42
N SER A 503 16.57 -18.77 48.24
CA SER A 503 15.91 -17.94 47.23
C SER A 503 14.63 -17.25 47.72
N SER A 504 14.12 -17.66 48.89
CA SER A 504 12.96 -17.06 49.56
C SER A 504 13.31 -15.93 50.54
N ALA A 505 14.59 -15.67 50.81
CA ALA A 505 14.97 -14.70 51.83
C ALA A 505 14.65 -13.25 51.38
N PRO A 506 14.13 -12.40 52.27
CA PRO A 506 13.73 -11.05 51.89
C PRO A 506 14.95 -10.17 51.59
N PRO A 507 14.80 -9.15 50.71
CA PRO A 507 15.88 -8.23 50.33
C PRO A 507 16.68 -7.60 51.47
N THR A 508 16.00 -7.32 52.58
CA THR A 508 16.62 -6.75 53.79
C THR A 508 17.66 -7.68 54.42
N VAL A 509 17.41 -8.99 54.43
CA VAL A 509 18.32 -9.97 55.05
C VAL A 509 19.62 -10.10 54.25
N VAL A 510 19.56 -10.03 52.93
CA VAL A 510 20.75 -10.09 52.06
C VAL A 510 21.58 -8.81 52.19
N VAL A 511 20.94 -7.65 52.29
CA VAL A 511 21.67 -6.40 52.53
C VAL A 511 22.34 -6.42 53.91
N ASP A 512 21.68 -6.94 54.94
CA ASP A 512 22.26 -7.08 56.28
C ASP A 512 23.43 -8.08 56.32
N THR A 513 23.37 -9.19 55.57
CA THR A 513 24.49 -10.14 55.52
C THR A 513 25.68 -9.59 54.74
N VAL A 514 25.45 -8.88 53.62
CA VAL A 514 26.49 -8.15 52.90
C VAL A 514 27.11 -7.08 53.80
N GLY A 515 26.29 -6.34 54.56
CA GLY A 515 26.75 -5.35 55.53
C GLY A 515 27.70 -5.96 56.56
N LYS A 516 27.30 -7.07 57.19
CA LYS A 516 28.14 -7.80 58.15
C LYS A 516 29.44 -8.32 57.53
N LEU A 517 29.41 -8.78 56.29
CA LEU A 517 30.60 -9.22 55.56
C LEU A 517 31.57 -8.06 55.30
N CYS A 518 31.04 -6.90 54.89
CA CYS A 518 31.83 -5.68 54.74
C CYS A 518 32.45 -5.25 56.08
N ASP A 519 31.71 -5.34 57.18
CA ASP A 519 32.22 -5.01 58.51
C ASP A 519 33.35 -5.97 58.92
N ILE A 520 33.18 -7.28 58.73
CA ILE A 520 34.22 -8.30 59.02
C ILE A 520 35.48 -8.08 58.17
N ILE A 521 35.33 -7.78 56.87
CA ILE A 521 36.46 -7.52 55.99
C ILE A 521 37.19 -6.24 56.40
N ASN A 522 36.45 -5.18 56.76
CA ASN A 522 37.04 -3.93 57.20
C ASN A 522 37.77 -4.07 58.55
N GLU A 523 37.20 -4.82 59.49
CA GLU A 523 37.85 -5.15 60.76
C GLU A 523 39.12 -5.99 60.54
N ASN A 524 39.06 -7.02 59.69
CA ASN A 524 40.25 -7.82 59.37
C ASN A 524 41.33 -7.01 58.62
N MET A 525 40.94 -6.12 57.70
CA MET A 525 41.89 -5.25 57.00
C MET A 525 42.54 -4.26 57.98
N THR A 526 41.78 -3.70 58.92
CA THR A 526 42.33 -2.83 59.96
C THR A 526 43.25 -3.60 60.92
N GLU A 527 42.94 -4.83 61.27
CA GLU A 527 43.82 -5.71 62.05
C GLU A 527 45.10 -6.09 61.29
N GLN A 528 45.02 -6.41 60.00
CA GLN A 528 46.20 -6.72 59.18
C GLN A 528 47.11 -5.50 58.99
N VAL A 529 46.53 -4.32 58.77
CA VAL A 529 47.29 -3.06 58.72
C VAL A 529 47.95 -2.78 60.07
N GLN A 530 47.26 -3.06 61.18
CA GLN A 530 47.82 -2.93 62.53
C GLN A 530 48.95 -3.94 62.80
N GLN A 531 48.85 -5.18 62.30
CA GLN A 531 49.93 -6.17 62.40
C GLN A 531 51.16 -5.82 61.55
N LEU A 532 50.96 -5.29 60.34
CA LEU A 532 52.05 -4.90 59.42
C LEU A 532 52.78 -3.65 59.88
N LEU A 533 52.05 -2.63 60.35
CA LEU A 533 52.63 -1.33 60.73
C LEU A 533 53.00 -1.26 62.22
N GLY A 534 52.45 -2.15 63.04
CA GLY A 534 52.72 -2.25 64.48
C GLY A 534 52.28 -1.04 65.32
N THR A 535 51.69 -0.01 64.72
CA THR A 535 51.22 1.24 65.37
C THR A 535 49.97 1.76 64.68
N GLN A 536 49.02 2.33 65.45
CA GLN A 536 47.75 2.88 64.93
C GLN A 536 47.84 4.39 64.60
N ASP A 537 48.88 5.10 65.05
CA ASP A 537 49.01 6.55 64.86
C ASP A 537 49.76 6.88 63.57
N ILE A 538 49.11 7.68 62.71
CA ILE A 538 49.65 8.17 61.44
C ILE A 538 50.99 8.89 61.65
N HIS A 539 51.16 9.61 62.77
CA HIS A 539 52.44 10.29 63.05
C HIS A 539 53.57 9.29 63.34
N SER A 540 53.25 8.15 63.97
CA SER A 540 54.23 7.08 64.20
C SER A 540 54.61 6.34 62.91
N ILE A 541 53.66 6.21 61.97
CA ILE A 541 53.89 5.64 60.64
C ILE A 541 54.78 6.59 59.81
N ILE A 542 54.52 7.89 59.84
CA ILE A 542 55.33 8.90 59.15
C ILE A 542 56.76 8.88 59.70
N ASN A 543 56.94 8.88 61.03
CA ASN A 543 58.27 8.80 61.63
C ASN A 543 59.02 7.52 61.23
N LYS A 544 58.36 6.36 61.19
CA LYS A 544 58.99 5.12 60.71
C LYS A 544 59.33 5.15 59.23
N LEU A 545 58.51 5.78 58.40
CA LEU A 545 58.80 5.97 56.97
C LEU A 545 59.99 6.92 56.79
N GLU A 546 60.07 8.01 57.56
CA GLU A 546 61.23 8.93 57.56
C GLU A 546 62.51 8.23 58.03
N GLU A 547 62.43 7.38 59.06
CA GLU A 547 63.56 6.55 59.50
C GLU A 547 63.99 5.58 58.40
N HIS A 548 63.04 4.97 57.68
CA HIS A 548 63.34 4.10 56.55
C HIS A 548 63.96 4.87 55.39
N GLU A 549 63.45 6.06 55.05
CA GLU A 549 64.02 6.95 54.03
C GLU A 549 65.44 7.42 54.38
N CYS A 550 65.77 7.58 55.67
CA CYS A 550 67.11 7.94 56.12
C CYS A 550 68.07 6.74 56.14
N PHE A 551 67.60 5.55 56.52
CA PHE A 551 68.43 4.34 56.64
C PHE A 551 68.71 3.67 55.29
N PHE A 552 67.73 3.64 54.39
CA PHE A 552 67.83 2.85 53.17
C PHE A 552 68.90 3.36 52.18
N PRO A 553 69.10 4.69 51.96
CA PRO A 553 70.13 5.17 51.03
C PRO A 553 71.56 4.85 51.50
N PRO A 554 71.95 5.06 52.78
CA PRO A 554 73.24 4.60 53.29
C PRO A 554 73.41 3.08 53.20
N PHE A 555 72.35 2.32 53.52
CA PHE A 555 72.36 0.86 53.44
C PHE A 555 72.53 0.38 51.99
N GLN A 556 71.78 0.96 51.05
CA GLN A 556 71.87 0.65 49.63
C GLN A 556 73.22 1.05 49.06
N ALA A 557 73.80 2.19 49.45
CA ALA A 557 75.15 2.57 49.07
C ALA A 557 76.18 1.55 49.57
N LEU A 558 76.10 1.14 50.84
CA LEU A 558 76.96 0.11 51.42
C LEU A 558 76.85 -1.21 50.66
N ILE A 559 75.63 -1.65 50.36
CA ILE A 559 75.36 -2.87 49.60
C ILE A 559 75.91 -2.77 48.18
N GLN A 560 75.71 -1.62 47.51
CA GLN A 560 76.20 -1.41 46.15
C GLN A 560 77.73 -1.38 46.10
N ASP A 561 78.38 -0.76 47.09
CA ASP A 561 79.83 -0.78 47.26
C ASP A 561 80.34 -2.21 47.49
N LEU A 562 79.62 -3.01 48.29
CA LEU A 562 79.92 -4.43 48.50
C LEU A 562 79.77 -5.25 47.21
N LEU A 563 78.71 -5.03 46.44
CA LEU A 563 78.49 -5.68 45.15
C LEU A 563 79.58 -5.31 44.15
N CYS A 564 80.00 -4.04 44.10
CA CYS A 564 81.09 -3.58 43.24
C CYS A 564 82.45 -4.14 43.66
N LEU A 565 82.77 -4.17 44.96
CA LEU A 565 84.02 -4.72 45.48
C LEU A 565 84.16 -6.23 45.23
N LEU A 566 83.04 -6.95 45.25
CA LEU A 566 83.02 -8.40 45.07
C LEU A 566 82.76 -8.84 43.61
N GLU A 567 82.51 -7.90 42.70
CA GLU A 567 82.08 -8.14 41.30
C GLU A 567 80.83 -9.02 41.18
N ILE A 568 79.81 -8.77 42.00
CA ILE A 568 78.56 -9.54 42.06
C ILE A 568 77.37 -8.66 41.65
N SER A 569 76.41 -9.24 40.95
CA SER A 569 75.22 -8.52 40.46
C SER A 569 74.00 -8.62 41.38
N ASN A 570 73.93 -9.61 42.29
CA ASN A 570 72.77 -9.85 43.16
C ASN A 570 73.12 -9.79 44.65
N LEU A 571 72.18 -9.26 45.44
CA LEU A 571 72.31 -9.09 46.89
C LEU A 571 72.48 -10.42 47.65
N ASP A 572 71.78 -11.47 47.19
CA ASP A 572 71.80 -12.81 47.81
C ASP A 572 73.15 -13.51 47.65
N ASP A 573 73.94 -13.10 46.65
CA ASP A 573 75.23 -13.66 46.31
C ASP A 573 76.38 -13.01 47.12
N ILE A 574 76.11 -11.92 47.85
CA ILE A 574 77.10 -11.22 48.69
C ILE A 574 77.65 -12.15 49.77
N LEU A 575 76.79 -12.77 50.57
CA LEU A 575 77.17 -13.68 51.66
C LEU A 575 78.02 -14.88 51.19
N PRO A 576 77.62 -15.65 50.17
CA PRO A 576 78.40 -16.80 49.70
C PRO A 576 79.74 -16.39 49.10
N THR A 577 79.83 -15.23 48.45
CA THR A 577 81.09 -14.79 47.82
C THR A 577 82.08 -14.21 48.84
N VAL A 578 81.60 -13.50 49.88
CA VAL A 578 82.44 -13.11 51.04
C VAL A 578 82.95 -14.35 51.79
N GLN A 579 82.14 -15.41 51.89
CA GLN A 579 82.57 -16.67 52.48
C GLN A 579 83.63 -17.39 51.64
N ASN A 580 83.63 -17.22 50.32
CA ASN A 580 84.63 -17.78 49.39
C ASN A 580 85.92 -16.94 49.27
N LEU A 581 85.93 -15.71 49.79
CA LEU A 581 87.12 -14.83 49.87
C LEU A 581 87.89 -14.96 51.21
N LYS A 582 87.38 -15.81 52.11
CA LYS A 582 88.11 -16.37 53.25
C LYS A 582 88.74 -17.70 52.86
#